data_AF-A0A3G8ZHW5-F1
#
_entry.id   AF-A0A3G8ZHW5-F1
#
_cell.length_a   1.000
_cell.length_b   1.000
_cell.length_c   1.000
_cell.angle_alpha   90.00
_cell.angle_beta   90.00
_cell.angle_gamma   90.00
#
_symmetry.space_group_name_H-M   'P 1'
#
loop_
_entity.id
_entity.type
_entity.pdbx_description
1 polymer ?
#
loop_
_entity_poly.entity_id
_entity_poly.type
_entity_poly.pdbx_seq_one_letter_code
_entity_poly.pdbx_strand_id
1 'polypeptide(L)' 'MSKSKKLTLADVRKMTTAALTRTEGAEVLDVDVRTLDRAIEEGTFPAIRIGRRVLIPREQFIRILDGVASPAA' A
#
# COMPACT_ATOMS: atom_id res chain seq x y z
N MET A 1 -16.50 -9.41 -19.96
CA MET A 1 -15.94 -8.72 -18.78
C MET A 1 -14.43 -8.63 -18.97
N SER A 2 -13.91 -7.51 -19.48
CA SER A 2 -12.47 -7.34 -19.66
C SER A 2 -11.78 -7.43 -18.30
N LYS A 3 -10.79 -8.32 -18.15
CA LYS A 3 -9.92 -8.36 -16.98
C LYS A 3 -9.13 -7.03 -16.99
N SER A 4 -9.53 -6.07 -16.15
CA SER A 4 -8.68 -4.91 -15.88
C SER A 4 -7.34 -5.42 -15.35
N LYS A 5 -6.23 -4.86 -15.83
CA LYS A 5 -4.89 -5.26 -15.39
C LYS A 5 -4.78 -4.97 -13.89
N LYS A 6 -4.67 -6.02 -13.05
CA LYS A 6 -4.41 -5.84 -11.62
C LYS A 6 -3.01 -5.25 -11.42
N LEU A 7 -2.88 -4.24 -10.56
CA LEU A 7 -1.59 -3.72 -10.13
C LEU A 7 -0.84 -4.79 -9.33
N THR A 8 0.41 -5.10 -9.72
CA THR A 8 1.23 -6.11 -9.04
C THR A 8 2.36 -5.47 -8.24
N LEU A 9 2.96 -6.22 -7.30
CA LEU A 9 4.17 -5.78 -6.59
C LEU A 9 5.33 -5.46 -7.56
N ALA A 10 5.44 -6.17 -8.68
CA ALA A 10 6.44 -5.90 -9.71
C ALA A 10 6.21 -4.56 -10.41
N ASP A 11 4.95 -4.15 -10.61
CA ASP A 11 4.62 -2.83 -11.12
C ASP A 11 4.99 -1.75 -10.09
N VAL A 12 4.66 -1.95 -8.79
CA VAL A 12 5.01 -1.02 -7.70
C VAL A 12 6.52 -0.76 -7.62
N ARG A 13 7.35 -1.81 -7.73
CA ARG A 13 8.82 -1.67 -7.74
C ARG A 13 9.34 -0.79 -8.89
N LYS A 14 8.60 -0.71 -10.01
CA LYS A 14 8.96 0.11 -11.18
C LYS A 14 8.36 1.51 -11.17
N MET A 15 7.39 1.79 -10.29
CA MET A 15 6.77 3.12 -10.21
C MET A 15 7.80 4.19 -9.80
N THR A 16 7.67 5.39 -10.36
CA THR A 16 8.46 6.56 -9.96
C THR A 16 7.76 7.39 -8.87
N THR A 17 6.50 7.06 -8.55
CA THR A 17 5.72 7.73 -7.52
C THR A 17 6.24 7.36 -6.12
N ALA A 18 6.24 8.32 -5.20
CA ALA A 18 6.72 8.09 -3.84
C ALA A 18 5.74 7.30 -2.96
N ALA A 19 4.45 7.26 -3.35
CA ALA A 19 3.41 6.65 -2.54
C ALA A 19 2.30 6.03 -3.40
N LEU A 20 1.66 5.02 -2.83
CA LEU A 20 0.45 4.36 -3.31
C LEU A 20 -0.77 4.99 -2.66
N THR A 21 -1.88 5.00 -3.38
CA THR A 21 -3.20 5.15 -2.79
C THR A 21 -3.60 3.88 -2.05
N ARG A 22 -4.60 3.99 -1.18
CA ARG A 22 -5.17 2.84 -0.47
C ARG A 22 -5.74 1.79 -1.41
N THR A 23 -6.37 2.21 -2.50
CA THR A 23 -6.92 1.29 -3.50
C THR A 23 -5.81 0.51 -4.20
N GLU A 24 -4.73 1.18 -4.61
CA GLU A 24 -3.57 0.52 -5.24
C GLU A 24 -2.88 -0.45 -4.27
N GLY A 25 -2.70 -0.05 -3.00
CA GLY A 25 -2.14 -0.93 -1.97
C GLY A 25 -3.00 -2.17 -1.74
N ALA A 26 -4.32 -2.00 -1.64
CA ALA A 26 -5.27 -3.10 -1.42
C ALA A 26 -5.30 -4.06 -2.62
N GLU A 27 -5.23 -3.51 -3.84
CA GLU A 27 -5.15 -4.28 -5.07
C GLU A 27 -3.90 -5.16 -5.14
N VAL A 28 -2.73 -4.61 -4.77
CA VAL A 28 -1.47 -5.36 -4.75
C VAL A 28 -1.45 -6.46 -3.68
N LEU A 29 -2.10 -6.20 -2.54
CA LEU A 29 -2.24 -7.16 -1.43
C LEU A 29 -3.36 -8.19 -1.65
N ASP A 30 -4.18 -8.02 -2.69
CA ASP A 30 -5.39 -8.79 -2.96
C ASP A 30 -6.38 -8.83 -1.77
N VAL A 31 -6.56 -7.69 -1.10
CA VAL A 31 -7.52 -7.50 0.01
C VAL A 31 -8.54 -6.40 -0.31
N ASP A 32 -9.66 -6.39 0.42
CA ASP A 32 -10.60 -5.26 0.35
C ASP A 32 -9.99 -3.98 0.93
N VAL A 33 -10.27 -2.82 0.34
CA VAL A 33 -9.76 -1.52 0.79
C VAL A 33 -10.08 -1.26 2.27
N ARG A 34 -11.23 -1.71 2.77
CA ARG A 34 -11.62 -1.58 4.19
C ARG A 34 -10.70 -2.36 5.12
N THR A 35 -10.17 -3.49 4.66
CA THR A 35 -9.21 -4.29 5.43
C THR A 35 -7.91 -3.52 5.59
N LEU A 36 -7.44 -2.90 4.51
CA LEU A 36 -6.24 -2.07 4.54
C LEU A 36 -6.44 -0.78 5.33
N ASP A 37 -7.61 -0.15 5.21
CA ASP A 37 -8.00 1.01 6.03
C ASP A 37 -7.94 0.68 7.51
N ARG A 38 -8.54 -0.44 7.93
CA ARG A 38 -8.49 -0.89 9.32
C ARG A 38 -7.05 -1.10 9.80
N ALA A 39 -6.19 -1.71 8.99
CA ALA A 39 -4.78 -1.91 9.34
C ALA A 39 -4.02 -0.57 9.51
N ILE A 40 -4.35 0.43 8.69
CA ILE A 40 -3.81 1.79 8.82
C ILE A 40 -4.33 2.47 10.09
N GLU A 41 -5.61 2.30 10.41
CA GLU A 41 -6.22 2.85 11.64
C GLU A 41 -5.67 2.21 12.90
N GLU A 42 -5.43 0.90 12.89
CA GLU A 42 -4.80 0.13 13.96
C GLU A 42 -3.29 0.39 14.07
N GLY A 43 -2.69 1.09 13.10
CA GLY A 43 -1.25 1.38 13.05
C GLY A 43 -0.38 0.17 12.69
N THR A 44 -1.00 -0.94 12.25
CA THR A 44 -0.28 -2.15 11.80
C THR A 44 0.25 -2.03 10.37
N PHE A 45 -0.20 -1.00 9.63
CA PHE A 45 0.25 -0.71 8.27
C PHE A 45 0.69 0.76 8.11
N PRO A 46 1.83 1.03 7.46
CA PRO A 46 2.36 2.39 7.34
C PRO A 46 1.51 3.24 6.40
N ALA A 47 1.17 4.45 6.85
CA ALA A 47 0.55 5.47 6.02
C ALA A 47 0.91 6.88 6.49
N ILE A 48 0.91 7.82 5.54
CA ILE A 48 1.06 9.25 5.77
C ILE A 48 -0.28 9.92 5.48
N ARG A 49 -0.72 10.80 6.38
CA ARG A 49 -1.91 11.64 6.19
C ARG A 49 -1.49 13.03 5.70
N ILE A 50 -1.95 13.42 4.51
CA ILE A 50 -1.75 14.76 3.94
C ILE A 50 -3.13 15.38 3.70
N GLY A 51 -3.55 16.21 4.64
CA GLY A 51 -4.92 16.72 4.68
C GLY A 51 -5.93 15.57 4.71
N ARG A 52 -6.82 15.51 3.71
CA ARG A 52 -7.83 14.44 3.59
C ARG A 52 -7.32 13.16 2.92
N ARG A 53 -6.07 13.14 2.43
CA ARG A 53 -5.51 11.99 1.71
C ARG A 53 -4.73 11.09 2.66
N VAL A 54 -4.93 9.80 2.51
CA VAL A 54 -4.11 8.75 3.12
C VAL A 54 -3.26 8.14 2.01
N LEU A 55 -1.94 8.21 2.18
CA LEU A 55 -0.96 7.73 1.21
C LEU A 55 -0.07 6.68 1.88
N ILE A 56 0.20 5.60 1.17
CA ILE A 56 1.05 4.51 1.64
C ILE A 56 2.44 4.71 1.01
N PRO A 57 3.51 4.98 1.78
CA PRO A 57 4.84 5.16 1.23
C PRO A 57 5.30 3.92 0.46
N ARG A 58 5.70 4.10 -0.80
CA ARG A 58 6.04 3.00 -1.71
C ARG A 58 7.18 2.13 -1.16
N GLU A 59 8.24 2.77 -0.67
CA GLU A 59 9.41 2.07 -0.15
C GLU A 59 9.09 1.26 1.12
N GLN A 60 8.25 1.80 2.01
CA GLN A 60 7.86 1.08 3.22
C GLN A 60 6.94 -0.11 2.89
N PHE A 61 6.03 0.07 1.92
CA PHE A 61 5.19 -1.01 1.41
C PHE A 61 6.03 -2.18 0.87
N ILE A 62 7.04 -1.89 0.04
CA ILE A 62 7.95 -2.91 -0.50
C ILE A 62 8.72 -3.61 0.63
N ARG A 63 9.28 -2.85 1.57
CA ARG A 63 10.03 -3.41 2.72
C ARG A 63 9.22 -4.38 3.57
N ILE A 64 7.96 -4.07 3.86
CA ILE A 64 7.06 -4.95 4.60
C ILE A 64 6.86 -6.27 3.86
N LEU A 65 6.62 -6.21 2.55
CA LEU A 65 6.38 -7.41 1.73
C LEU A 65 7.64 -8.25 1.49
N ASP A 66 8.80 -7.62 1.49
CA ASP A 66 10.08 -8.32 1.44
C ASP A 66 10.45 -8.99 2.79
N GLY A 67 9.59 -8.85 3.82
CA GLY A 67 9.84 -9.39 5.16
C GLY A 67 10.93 -8.64 5.94
N VAL A 68 11.39 -7.51 5.41
CA VAL A 68 12.34 -6.62 6.07
C VAL A 68 11.55 -5.71 7.00
N ALA A 69 11.01 -6.29 8.06
CA ALA A 69 10.27 -5.56 9.07
C ALA A 69 11.16 -4.48 9.71
N SER A 70 10.80 -3.21 9.51
CA SER A 70 11.04 -2.21 10.54
C SER A 70 9.66 -1.88 11.11
N PRO A 71 9.37 -2.18 12.39
CA PRO A 71 8.17 -1.67 13.02
C PRO A 71 8.16 -0.15 12.88
N ALA A 72 6.99 0.42 12.61
CA ALA A 72 6.77 1.86 12.68
C ALA A 72 7.24 2.35 14.06
N ALA A 73 8.23 3.24 14.06
CA ALA A 73 8.64 4.01 15.23
C ALA A 73 7.76 5.26 15.35
#